data_AF-A0A955NLB7-F1
#
_entry.id   AF-A0A955NLB7-F1
#
_cell.length_a   1.000
_cell.length_b   1.000
_cell.length_c   1.000
_cell.angle_alpha   90.00
_cell.angle_beta   90.00
_cell.angle_gamma   90.00
#
_symmetry.space_group_name_H-M   'P 1'
#
loop_
_entity.id
_entity.type
_entity.pdbx_description
1 polymer ?
#
loop_
_entity_poly.entity_id
_entity_poly.type
_entity_poly.pdbx_seq_one_letter_code
_entity_poly.pdbx_strand_id
1 'polypeptide(L)'
;MNLTSNACVEALEWETSMFEKIGREALIEKRASFGYGTQHGFLSGQLSMIEQKSSFVEEIRKFAPDLEYGCAQFPIPEGGKRATTLGPVWVGIPRGARHPDEAWEFIKFFTSDETQLRATKYSIEHNEVGFFPANIDVARSPIQMTVPCMDIFLESMDNAYSPTVVPLA
;
A
#
# COMPACT_ATOMS: atom_id res chain seq x y z
N MET A 1 5.42 -21.15 6.94
CA MET A 1 5.03 -20.99 5.52
C MET A 1 5.93 -21.87 4.68
N ASN A 2 5.36 -22.72 3.81
CA ASN A 2 6.14 -23.58 2.92
C ASN A 2 6.14 -22.98 1.50
N LEU A 3 7.22 -22.27 1.15
CA LEU A 3 7.35 -21.58 -0.14
C LEU A 3 7.49 -22.54 -1.34
N THR A 4 7.72 -23.84 -1.09
CA THR A 4 7.85 -24.85 -2.15
C THR A 4 6.59 -25.72 -2.30
N SER A 5 5.49 -25.37 -1.63
CA SER A 5 4.21 -26.05 -1.85
C SER A 5 3.71 -25.83 -3.29
N ASN A 6 2.96 -26.79 -3.84
CA ASN A 6 2.41 -26.68 -5.21
C ASN A 6 1.65 -25.36 -5.43
N ALA A 7 0.83 -24.94 -4.46
CA ALA A 7 0.10 -23.68 -4.55
C ALA A 7 1.01 -22.44 -4.65
N CYS A 8 2.15 -22.43 -3.95
CA CYS A 8 3.14 -21.34 -4.07
C CYS A 8 3.85 -21.38 -5.43
N VAL A 9 4.19 -22.57 -5.91
CA VAL A 9 4.83 -22.74 -7.22
C VAL A 9 3.89 -22.28 -8.34
N GLU A 10 2.64 -22.75 -8.35
CA GLU A 10 1.61 -22.36 -9.33
C GLU A 10 1.36 -20.85 -9.33
N ALA A 11 1.31 -20.21 -8.15
CA ALA A 11 1.14 -18.76 -8.06
C ALA A 11 2.33 -17.99 -8.65
N LEU A 12 3.56 -18.43 -8.37
CA LEU A 12 4.78 -17.81 -8.92
C LEU A 12 4.89 -18.04 -10.43
N GLU A 13 4.57 -19.23 -10.92
CA GLU A 13 4.53 -19.53 -12.35
C GLU A 13 3.53 -18.60 -13.06
N TRP A 14 2.32 -18.45 -12.52
CA TRP A 14 1.32 -17.54 -13.06
C TRP A 14 1.79 -16.08 -13.08
N GLU A 15 2.40 -15.59 -11.99
CA GLU A 15 2.95 -14.23 -11.94
C GLU A 15 4.05 -14.04 -12.99
N THR A 16 4.98 -15.00 -13.11
CA THR A 16 6.04 -14.91 -14.13
C THR A 16 5.49 -14.96 -15.56
N SER A 17 4.42 -15.72 -15.81
CA SER A 17 3.77 -15.83 -17.12
C SER A 17 3.25 -14.49 -17.66
N MET A 18 2.90 -13.55 -16.77
CA MET A 18 2.46 -12.21 -17.17
C MET A 18 3.57 -11.41 -17.87
N PHE A 19 4.83 -11.69 -17.52
CA PHE A 19 5.98 -10.93 -17.96
C PHE A 19 6.84 -11.68 -18.98
N GLU A 20 6.54 -12.94 -19.27
CA GLU A 20 7.26 -13.77 -20.24
C GLU A 20 7.41 -13.11 -21.61
N LYS A 21 6.36 -12.43 -22.09
CA LYS A 21 6.38 -11.74 -23.39
C LYS A 21 7.30 -10.53 -23.45
N ILE A 22 7.59 -9.90 -22.31
CA ILE A 22 8.47 -8.73 -22.21
C ILE A 22 9.93 -9.19 -22.12
N GLY A 23 10.17 -10.33 -21.47
CA GLY A 23 11.50 -10.83 -21.17
C GLY A 23 12.09 -10.16 -19.92
N ARG A 24 12.71 -10.98 -19.06
CA ARG A 24 13.20 -10.55 -17.74
C ARG A 24 14.23 -9.43 -17.81
N GLU A 25 15.19 -9.50 -18.75
CA GLU A 25 16.26 -8.50 -18.87
C GLU A 25 15.72 -7.14 -19.30
N ALA A 26 14.88 -7.12 -20.34
CA ALA A 26 14.22 -5.89 -20.81
C ALA A 26 13.36 -5.26 -19.70
N LEU A 27 12.68 -6.07 -18.90
CA LEU A 27 11.88 -5.59 -17.77
C LEU A 27 12.73 -4.97 -16.66
N ILE A 28 13.87 -5.59 -16.32
CA ILE A 28 14.82 -5.07 -15.33
C ILE A 28 15.43 -3.74 -15.83
N GLU A 29 15.91 -3.70 -17.07
CA GLU A 29 16.50 -2.50 -17.67
C GLU A 29 15.49 -1.36 -17.71
N LYS A 30 14.26 -1.64 -18.18
CA LYS A 30 13.21 -0.65 -18.24
C LYS A 30 12.87 -0.11 -16.85
N ARG A 31 12.74 -0.98 -15.85
CA ARG A 31 12.48 -0.56 -14.46
C ARG A 31 13.61 0.30 -13.90
N ALA A 32 14.86 -0.01 -14.19
CA ALA A 32 16.02 0.77 -13.75
C ALA A 32 16.05 2.19 -14.33
N SER A 33 15.38 2.41 -15.47
CA SER A 33 15.25 3.75 -16.07
C SER A 33 14.24 4.66 -15.38
N PHE A 34 13.36 4.12 -14.53
CA PHE A 34 12.33 4.92 -13.85
C PHE A 34 12.86 5.58 -12.57
N GLY A 35 12.51 6.84 -12.39
CA GLY A 35 12.79 7.60 -11.16
C GLY A 35 11.60 7.60 -10.21
N TYR A 36 11.59 8.58 -9.30
CA TYR A 36 10.49 8.85 -8.37
C TYR A 36 9.71 10.11 -8.78
N GLY A 37 8.54 10.33 -8.19
CA GLY A 37 7.70 11.49 -8.50
C GLY A 37 7.37 11.55 -9.99
N THR A 38 7.53 12.71 -10.63
CA THR A 38 7.21 12.89 -12.06
C THR A 38 8.03 11.99 -13.00
N GLN A 39 9.15 11.42 -12.56
CA GLN A 39 9.96 10.47 -13.32
C GLN A 39 9.52 9.00 -13.13
N HIS A 40 8.52 8.75 -12.30
CA HIS A 40 7.97 7.41 -12.13
C HIS A 40 7.30 6.95 -13.42
N GLY A 41 7.58 5.71 -13.85
CA GLY A 41 7.19 5.21 -15.17
C GLY A 41 5.68 5.28 -15.49
N PHE A 42 4.82 5.15 -14.48
CA PHE A 42 3.37 5.32 -14.67
C PHE A 42 2.96 6.80 -14.78
N LEU A 43 3.55 7.67 -13.95
CA LEU A 43 3.22 9.10 -13.92
C LEU A 43 3.74 9.82 -15.18
N SER A 44 4.82 9.32 -15.77
CA SER A 44 5.37 9.79 -17.04
C SER A 44 4.68 9.18 -18.28
N GLY A 45 3.67 8.31 -18.10
CA GLY A 45 2.95 7.64 -19.19
C GLY A 45 3.72 6.53 -19.90
N GLN A 46 4.85 6.07 -19.34
CA GLN A 46 5.66 4.99 -19.91
C GLN A 46 5.17 3.58 -19.52
N LEU A 47 4.32 3.48 -18.49
CA LEU A 47 3.68 2.25 -18.04
C LEU A 47 2.16 2.42 -18.08
N SER A 48 1.45 1.41 -18.60
CA SER A 48 -0.02 1.42 -18.69
C SER A 48 -0.71 0.87 -17.45
N MET A 49 -0.07 -0.04 -16.71
CA MET A 49 -0.59 -0.66 -15.48
C MET A 49 0.54 -0.89 -14.49
N ILE A 50 0.26 -0.70 -13.20
CA ILE A 50 1.19 -0.96 -12.09
C ILE A 50 0.43 -1.56 -10.91
N GLU A 51 1.13 -2.34 -10.08
CA GLU A 51 0.68 -2.69 -8.73
C GLU A 51 1.30 -1.68 -7.75
N GLN A 52 0.46 -1.04 -6.94
CA GLN A 52 0.88 -0.03 -5.97
C GLN A 52 -0.08 0.06 -4.78
N LYS A 53 0.40 0.72 -3.72
CA LYS A 53 -0.34 0.97 -2.46
C LYS A 53 -1.23 2.23 -2.56
N SER A 54 -2.11 2.40 -1.58
CA SER A 54 -2.99 3.57 -1.47
C SER A 54 -2.26 4.92 -1.46
N SER A 55 -1.06 4.98 -0.88
CA SER A 55 -0.23 6.20 -0.87
C SER A 55 0.15 6.68 -2.28
N PHE A 56 0.16 5.78 -3.28
CA PHE A 56 0.50 6.15 -4.65
C PHE A 56 -0.62 6.97 -5.32
N VAL A 57 -1.86 6.86 -4.86
CA VAL A 57 -2.94 7.76 -5.31
C VAL A 57 -2.64 9.21 -4.92
N GLU A 58 -2.12 9.42 -3.72
CA GLU A 58 -1.67 10.75 -3.28
C GLU A 58 -0.46 11.23 -4.09
N GLU A 59 0.44 10.33 -4.49
CA GLU A 59 1.53 10.67 -5.42
C GLU A 59 1.01 11.12 -6.79
N ILE A 60 -0.03 10.47 -7.33
CA ILE A 60 -0.68 10.92 -8.57
C ILE A 60 -1.25 12.33 -8.38
N ARG A 61 -2.01 12.56 -7.30
CA ARG A 61 -2.58 13.88 -7.00
C ARG A 61 -1.50 14.96 -6.86
N LYS A 62 -0.32 14.61 -6.33
CA LYS A 62 0.81 15.53 -6.13
C LYS A 62 1.61 15.80 -7.39
N PHE A 63 1.92 14.78 -8.17
CA PHE A 63 2.90 14.85 -9.26
C PHE A 63 2.29 14.80 -10.65
N ALA A 64 1.07 14.29 -10.80
CA ALA A 64 0.36 14.16 -12.08
C ALA A 64 -1.16 14.35 -11.89
N PRO A 65 -1.63 15.52 -11.40
CA PRO A 65 -3.03 15.74 -11.04
C PRO A 65 -4.01 15.61 -12.22
N ASP A 66 -3.52 15.82 -13.44
CA ASP A 66 -4.30 15.73 -14.68
C ASP A 66 -4.25 14.32 -15.32
N LEU A 67 -3.57 13.36 -14.70
CA LEU A 67 -3.50 11.99 -15.21
C LEU A 67 -4.88 11.33 -15.12
N GLU A 68 -5.38 10.83 -16.24
CA GLU A 68 -6.56 9.97 -16.26
C GLU A 68 -6.14 8.54 -15.91
N TYR A 69 -6.65 8.01 -14.80
CA TYR A 69 -6.37 6.66 -14.34
C TYR A 69 -7.60 6.02 -13.70
N GLY A 70 -7.55 4.70 -13.57
CA GLY A 70 -8.49 3.92 -12.77
C GLY A 70 -7.73 2.95 -11.88
N CYS A 71 -8.43 2.42 -10.87
CA CYS A 71 -7.89 1.38 -10.00
C CYS A 71 -8.82 0.18 -10.02
N ALA A 72 -8.23 -1.00 -9.82
CA ALA A 72 -8.95 -2.25 -9.72
C ALA A 72 -8.22 -3.17 -8.76
N GLN A 73 -8.93 -4.17 -8.24
CA GLN A 73 -8.28 -5.26 -7.50
C GLN A 73 -7.26 -5.96 -8.40
N PHE A 74 -6.16 -6.44 -7.82
CA PHE A 74 -5.18 -7.25 -8.54
C PHE A 74 -5.87 -8.46 -9.20
N PRO A 75 -5.53 -8.82 -10.44
CA PRO A 75 -6.09 -9.99 -11.10
C PRO A 75 -5.82 -11.25 -10.28
N ILE A 76 -6.65 -12.27 -10.45
CA ILE A 76 -6.44 -13.59 -9.86
C ILE A 76 -6.39 -14.64 -10.96
N PRO A 77 -5.59 -15.72 -10.82
CA PRO A 77 -5.68 -16.85 -11.72
C PRO A 77 -7.07 -17.49 -11.63
N GLU A 78 -7.47 -18.22 -12.67
CA GLU A 78 -8.74 -18.97 -12.66
C GLU A 78 -8.76 -19.96 -11.47
N GLY A 79 -9.85 -19.96 -10.71
CA GLY A 79 -9.96 -20.75 -9.47
C GLY A 79 -9.14 -20.23 -8.29
N GLY A 80 -8.39 -19.14 -8.48
CA GLY A 80 -7.62 -18.47 -7.44
C GLY A 80 -8.50 -17.81 -6.37
N LYS A 81 -7.90 -17.52 -5.22
CA LYS A 81 -8.52 -16.74 -4.14
C LYS A 81 -7.84 -15.39 -4.03
N ARG A 82 -8.63 -14.34 -3.78
CA ARG A 82 -8.08 -13.02 -3.50
C ARG A 82 -7.24 -13.08 -2.23
N ALA A 83 -6.07 -12.47 -2.30
CA ALA A 83 -5.21 -12.23 -1.17
C ALA A 83 -4.48 -10.90 -1.42
N THR A 84 -4.36 -10.08 -0.39
CA THR A 84 -3.47 -8.93 -0.41
C THR A 84 -2.62 -8.93 0.85
N THR A 85 -1.56 -8.13 0.85
CA THR A 85 -0.72 -7.95 2.03
C THR A 85 -1.08 -6.65 2.72
N LEU A 86 -1.15 -6.68 4.06
CA LEU A 86 -1.22 -5.47 4.88
C LEU A 86 0.08 -5.30 5.65
N GLY A 87 0.79 -4.21 5.36
CA GLY A 87 1.98 -3.79 6.08
C GLY A 87 1.66 -2.67 7.07
N PRO A 88 1.36 -2.98 8.34
CA PRO A 88 1.15 -1.96 9.36
C PRO A 88 2.48 -1.32 9.80
N VAL A 89 2.42 -0.03 10.13
CA VAL A 89 3.46 0.63 10.92
C VAL A 89 3.13 0.41 12.39
N TRP A 90 4.03 -0.25 13.11
CA TRP A 90 3.90 -0.47 14.55
C TRP A 90 4.66 0.61 15.32
N VAL A 91 4.04 1.10 16.40
CA VAL A 91 4.72 1.92 17.40
C VAL A 91 4.85 1.07 18.67
N GLY A 92 6.07 0.94 19.17
CA GLY A 92 6.37 0.13 20.34
C GLY A 92 7.14 0.92 21.40
N ILE A 93 6.95 0.55 22.66
CA ILE A 93 7.72 1.08 23.79
C ILE A 93 8.91 0.15 24.06
N PRO A 94 10.15 0.62 23.92
CA PRO A 94 11.32 -0.21 24.24
C PRO A 94 11.31 -0.64 25.71
N ARG A 95 11.75 -1.86 26.02
CA ARG A 95 11.81 -2.38 27.40
C ARG A 95 12.61 -1.48 28.36
N GLY A 96 13.62 -0.79 27.85
CA GLY A 96 14.46 0.14 28.62
C GLY A 96 14.03 1.61 28.55
N ALA A 97 12.80 1.91 28.12
CA ALA A 97 12.30 3.27 28.06
C ALA A 97 12.33 3.92 29.46
N ARG A 98 12.86 5.15 29.54
CA ARG A 98 12.91 5.93 30.78
C ARG A 98 11.52 6.44 31.23
N HIS A 99 10.61 6.56 30.27
CA HIS A 99 9.27 7.17 30.40
C HIS A 99 8.21 6.27 29.73
N PRO A 100 8.00 5.03 30.20
CA PRO A 100 7.09 4.10 29.54
C PRO A 100 5.62 4.53 29.64
N ASP A 101 5.21 5.17 30.74
CA ASP A 101 3.84 5.62 30.93
C ASP A 101 3.51 6.81 30.01
N GLU A 102 4.41 7.79 29.90
CA GLU A 102 4.25 8.92 29.00
C GLU A 102 4.31 8.49 27.52
N ALA A 103 5.15 7.50 27.20
CA ALA A 103 5.17 6.89 25.87
C ALA A 103 3.83 6.20 25.55
N TRP A 104 3.20 5.56 26.53
CA TRP A 104 1.88 4.95 26.38
C TRP A 104 0.78 6.00 26.15
N GLU A 105 0.79 7.10 26.92
CA GLU A 105 -0.11 8.23 26.68
C GLU A 105 0.05 8.81 25.27
N PHE A 106 1.30 8.95 24.80
CA PHE A 106 1.56 9.39 23.44
C PHE A 106 1.01 8.42 22.39
N ILE A 107 1.19 7.10 22.58
CA ILE A 107 0.64 6.10 21.64
C ILE A 107 -0.88 6.21 21.57
N LYS A 108 -1.58 6.31 22.71
CA LYS A 108 -3.04 6.50 22.74
C LYS A 108 -3.46 7.76 22.01
N PHE A 109 -2.77 8.87 22.24
CA PHE A 109 -3.01 10.12 21.50
C PHE A 109 -2.78 9.92 20.00
N PHE A 110 -1.62 9.39 19.61
CA PHE A 110 -1.21 9.18 18.21
C PHE A 110 -2.17 8.27 17.43
N THR A 111 -2.76 7.27 18.09
CA THR A 111 -3.72 6.33 17.48
C THR A 111 -5.19 6.71 17.66
N SER A 112 -5.49 7.82 18.33
CA SER A 112 -6.87 8.29 18.52
C SER A 112 -7.53 8.67 17.20
N ASP A 113 -8.86 8.50 17.15
CA ASP A 113 -9.70 8.89 16.01
C ASP A 113 -9.46 10.35 15.63
N GLU A 114 -9.45 11.25 16.62
CA GLU A 114 -9.25 12.68 16.41
C GLU A 114 -7.89 12.97 15.77
N THR A 115 -6.82 12.36 16.28
CA THR A 115 -5.47 12.62 15.80
C THR A 115 -5.25 12.06 14.41
N GLN A 116 -5.69 10.83 14.15
CA GLN A 116 -5.58 10.24 12.82
C GLN A 116 -6.48 10.95 11.80
N LEU A 117 -7.71 11.33 12.18
CA LEU A 117 -8.59 12.12 11.31
C LEU A 117 -7.99 13.48 10.98
N ARG A 118 -7.35 14.14 11.95
CA ARG A 118 -6.63 15.40 11.72
C ARG A 118 -5.46 15.21 10.76
N ALA A 119 -4.69 14.14 10.91
CA ALA A 119 -3.59 13.82 10.01
C ALA A 119 -4.09 13.52 8.57
N THR A 120 -5.17 12.77 8.44
CA THR A 120 -5.83 12.50 7.15
C THR A 120 -6.32 13.78 6.48
N LYS A 121 -7.04 14.65 7.21
CA LYS A 121 -7.48 15.95 6.71
C LYS A 121 -6.31 16.79 6.20
N TYR A 122 -5.27 16.90 7.02
CA TYR A 122 -4.07 17.65 6.67
C TYR A 122 -3.43 17.13 5.37
N SER A 123 -3.24 15.81 5.27
CA SER A 123 -2.67 15.17 4.08
C SER A 123 -3.50 15.47 2.81
N ILE A 124 -4.82 15.32 2.88
CA ILE A 124 -5.71 15.54 1.75
C ILE A 124 -5.77 17.00 1.33
N GLU A 125 -5.86 17.94 2.29
CA GLU A 125 -5.95 19.38 2.05
C GLU A 125 -4.66 19.97 1.47
N HIS A 126 -3.51 19.42 1.86
CA HIS A 126 -2.19 19.93 1.47
C HIS A 126 -1.54 19.09 0.37
N ASN A 127 -2.24 18.09 -0.15
CA ASN A 127 -1.73 17.17 -1.18
C ASN A 127 -0.40 16.51 -0.75
N GLU A 128 -0.33 16.14 0.52
CA GLU A 128 0.82 15.46 1.11
C GLU A 128 0.61 13.95 1.12
N VAL A 129 1.66 13.21 0.77
CA VAL A 129 1.60 11.74 0.70
C VAL A 129 1.52 11.18 2.12
N GLY A 130 0.32 10.75 2.50
CA GLY A 130 0.01 10.17 3.80
C GLY A 130 0.01 8.65 3.81
N PHE A 131 0.12 8.07 4.99
CA PHE A 131 -0.21 6.67 5.21
C PHE A 131 -1.72 6.51 5.36
N PHE A 132 -2.23 5.35 4.92
CA PHE A 132 -3.59 4.97 5.21
C PHE A 132 -3.77 4.79 6.73
N PRO A 133 -4.83 5.36 7.35
CA PRO A 133 -5.03 5.29 8.80
C PRO A 133 -5.11 3.85 9.30
N ALA A 134 -4.46 3.59 10.43
CA ALA A 134 -4.56 2.30 11.12
C ALA A 134 -5.86 2.18 11.92
N ASN A 135 -6.45 3.31 12.32
CA ASN A 135 -7.74 3.35 12.99
C ASN A 135 -8.86 3.09 11.97
N ILE A 136 -9.64 2.02 12.19
CA ILE A 136 -10.65 1.55 11.24
C ILE A 136 -11.78 2.55 11.02
N ASP A 137 -12.14 3.32 12.05
CA ASP A 137 -13.21 4.31 11.96
C ASP A 137 -12.76 5.50 11.11
N VAL A 138 -11.49 5.89 11.22
CA VAL A 138 -10.89 6.92 10.37
C VAL A 138 -10.67 6.40 8.94
N ALA A 139 -10.21 5.16 8.78
CA ALA A 139 -10.04 4.52 7.47
C ALA A 139 -11.35 4.42 6.68
N ARG A 140 -12.48 4.19 7.37
CA ARG A 140 -13.82 4.11 6.77
C ARG A 140 -14.59 5.43 6.79
N SER A 141 -13.95 6.52 7.21
CA SER A 141 -14.60 7.81 7.32
C SER A 141 -14.90 8.43 5.94
N PRO A 142 -15.93 9.30 5.82
CA PRO A 142 -16.31 9.89 4.54
C PRO A 142 -15.20 10.69 3.85
N ILE A 143 -14.21 11.19 4.59
CA ILE A 143 -13.10 11.94 4.00
C ILE A 143 -12.15 11.04 3.20
N GLN A 144 -12.03 9.75 3.53
CA GLN A 144 -11.24 8.83 2.70
C GLN A 144 -11.89 8.63 1.33
N MET A 145 -13.23 8.66 1.27
CA MET A 145 -13.98 8.52 0.03
C MET A 145 -13.87 9.74 -0.91
N THR A 146 -13.26 10.84 -0.47
CA THR A 146 -12.96 11.98 -1.35
C THR A 146 -11.67 11.77 -2.15
N VAL A 147 -10.85 10.80 -1.74
CA VAL A 147 -9.63 10.42 -2.45
C VAL A 147 -9.98 9.34 -3.48
N PRO A 148 -9.55 9.47 -4.76
CA PRO A 148 -9.88 8.49 -5.79
C PRO A 148 -9.46 7.06 -5.39
N CYS A 149 -10.22 6.07 -5.85
CA CYS A 149 -9.92 4.64 -5.66
C CYS A 149 -9.85 4.13 -4.20
N MET A 150 -10.17 4.92 -3.17
CA MET A 150 -10.08 4.43 -1.78
C MET A 150 -11.05 3.30 -1.45
N ASP A 151 -12.17 3.21 -2.18
CA ASP A 151 -13.08 2.07 -2.13
C ASP A 151 -12.39 0.74 -2.45
N ILE A 152 -11.56 0.70 -3.49
CA ILE A 152 -10.80 -0.49 -3.89
C ILE A 152 -9.85 -0.91 -2.78
N PHE A 153 -9.11 0.02 -2.16
CA PHE A 153 -8.19 -0.30 -1.08
C PHE A 153 -8.92 -0.79 0.17
N LEU A 154 -10.08 -0.21 0.51
CA LEU A 154 -10.93 -0.68 1.60
C LEU A 154 -11.46 -2.10 1.34
N GLU A 155 -11.92 -2.40 0.13
CA GLU A 155 -12.34 -3.75 -0.26
C GLU A 155 -11.17 -4.74 -0.20
N SER A 156 -9.97 -4.33 -0.61
CA SER A 156 -8.78 -5.18 -0.53
C SER A 156 -8.47 -5.58 0.92
N MET A 157 -8.77 -4.73 1.91
CA MET A 157 -8.55 -5.04 3.32
C MET A 157 -9.30 -6.29 3.80
N ASP A 158 -10.47 -6.61 3.23
CA ASP A 158 -11.25 -7.81 3.60
C ASP A 158 -10.52 -9.12 3.24
N ASN A 159 -9.55 -9.05 2.32
CA ASN A 159 -8.73 -10.17 1.88
C ASN A 159 -7.26 -10.01 2.31
N ALA A 160 -6.99 -9.09 3.24
CA ALA A 160 -5.63 -8.77 3.63
C ALA A 160 -5.09 -9.70 4.70
N TYR A 161 -3.87 -10.18 4.45
CA TYR A 161 -3.09 -10.95 5.41
C TYR A 161 -1.87 -10.15 5.80
N SER A 162 -1.63 -9.97 7.09
CA SER A 162 -0.36 -9.46 7.57
C SER A 162 0.55 -10.66 7.86
N PRO A 163 1.72 -10.77 7.22
CA PRO A 163 2.65 -11.82 7.61
C PRO A 163 2.97 -11.64 9.10
N THR A 164 2.88 -12.73 9.87
CA THR A 164 3.34 -12.72 11.26
C THR A 164 4.78 -12.22 11.25
N VAL A 165 5.02 -11.04 11.84
CA VAL A 165 6.36 -10.59 12.16
C VAL A 165 6.85 -11.51 13.27
N VAL A 166 7.41 -12.65 12.89
CA VAL A 166 8.36 -13.33 13.77
C VAL A 166 9.53 -12.37 13.83
N PRO A 167 9.88 -11.78 14.99
CA PRO A 167 11.15 -11.10 15.11
C PRO A 167 12.18 -12.14 14.67
N LEU A 168 12.94 -11.85 13.61
CA LEU A 168 14.14 -12.61 13.33
C LEU A 168 15.04 -12.39 14.55
N ALA A 169 14.97 -13.33 15.49
CA ALA A 169 15.87 -13.43 16.61
C ALA A 169 17.25 -13.87 16.12
#